data_AF-P72388-F1
#
_entry.id   AF-P72388-F1
#
_cell.length_a   1.000
_cell.length_b   1.000
_cell.length_c   1.000
_cell.angle_alpha   90.00
_cell.angle_beta   90.00
_cell.angle_gamma   90.00
#
_symmetry.space_group_name_H-M   'P 1'
#
loop_
_entity.id
_entity.type
_entity.pdbx_description
1 polymer ?
#
loop_
_entity_poly.entity_id
_entity_poly.type
_entity_poly.pdbx_seq_one_letter_code
_entity_poly.pdbx_strand_id
1 'polypeptide(L)'
;SFMSICKKVEVIASMGLGTINVSHINRNRFLQLARLGENYDAYDFSRFELEKRYSLLIAFLVNHHQYLIDQLIEINDRILA
;
A
#
# COMPACT_ATOMS: atom_id res chain seq x y z
N SER A 1 7.21 14.14 -8.36
CA SER A 1 6.55 14.54 -9.62
C SER A 1 5.47 13.54 -10.00
N PHE A 2 4.40 13.95 -10.68
CA PHE A 2 3.30 13.07 -11.12
C PHE A 2 3.79 11.73 -11.72
N MET A 3 4.78 11.79 -12.62
CA MET A 3 5.39 10.60 -13.23
C MET A 3 5.99 9.58 -12.23
N SER A 4 6.52 10.01 -11.09
CA SER A 4 7.03 9.07 -10.09
C SER A 4 5.90 8.32 -9.37
N ILE A 5 4.74 8.96 -9.21
CA ILE A 5 3.57 8.34 -8.59
C ILE A 5 2.95 7.34 -9.58
N CYS A 6 2.81 7.71 -10.86
CA CYS A 6 2.35 6.79 -11.90
C CYS A 6 3.21 5.52 -11.96
N LYS A 7 4.54 5.66 -11.94
CA LYS A 7 5.46 4.51 -11.90
C LYS A 7 5.26 3.64 -10.66
N LYS A 8 5.07 4.24 -9.48
CA LYS A 8 4.80 3.48 -8.24
C LYS A 8 3.47 2.73 -8.32
N VAL A 9 2.42 3.37 -8.83
CA VAL A 9 1.10 2.75 -9.03
C VAL A 9 1.21 1.60 -10.02
N GLU A 10 1.92 1.76 -11.13
CA GLU A 10 2.12 0.72 -12.15
C GLU A 10 2.85 -0.50 -11.60
N VAL A 11 3.95 -0.30 -10.87
CA VAL A 11 4.69 -1.37 -10.19
C VAL A 11 3.78 -2.12 -9.20
N ILE A 12 3.03 -1.40 -8.37
CA ILE A 12 2.12 -2.00 -7.38
C ILE A 12 0.93 -2.73 -8.06
N ALA A 13 0.40 -2.18 -9.16
CA ALA A 13 -0.69 -2.77 -9.93
C ALA A 13 -0.25 -4.07 -10.62
N SER A 14 0.98 -4.11 -11.17
CA SER A 14 1.56 -5.32 -11.78
C SER A 14 1.70 -6.50 -10.81
N MET A 15 1.74 -6.23 -9.50
CA MET A 15 1.77 -7.25 -8.45
C MET A 15 0.37 -7.81 -8.11
N GLY A 16 -0.71 -7.30 -8.72
CA GLY A 16 -2.08 -7.75 -8.45
C GLY A 16 -2.63 -7.28 -7.10
N LEU A 17 -2.03 -6.29 -6.45
CA LEU A 17 -2.46 -5.83 -5.12
C LEU A 17 -3.87 -5.22 -5.12
N GLY A 18 -4.31 -4.67 -6.25
CA GLY A 18 -5.66 -4.14 -6.43
C GLY A 18 -6.77 -5.20 -6.41
N THR A 19 -6.46 -6.50 -6.56
CA THR A 19 -7.45 -7.58 -6.50
C THR A 19 -7.62 -8.16 -5.10
N ILE A 20 -6.81 -7.72 -4.12
CA ILE A 20 -6.87 -8.24 -2.75
C ILE A 20 -8.06 -7.60 -2.04
N ASN A 21 -9.09 -8.41 -1.78
CA ASN A 21 -10.24 -7.96 -1.01
C ASN A 21 -9.94 -8.05 0.50
N VAL A 22 -9.80 -6.92 1.17
CA VAL A 22 -9.62 -6.82 2.63
C VAL A 22 -10.88 -6.37 3.38
N SER A 23 -12.03 -6.28 2.71
CA SER A 23 -13.28 -5.74 3.27
C SER A 23 -13.86 -6.57 4.43
N HIS A 24 -13.46 -7.84 4.53
CA HIS A 24 -13.85 -8.75 5.60
C HIS A 24 -13.08 -8.50 6.90
N ILE A 25 -11.98 -7.74 6.86
CA ILE A 25 -11.20 -7.35 8.03
C ILE A 25 -11.73 -6.01 8.55
N ASN A 26 -11.82 -5.85 9.87
CA ASN A 26 -12.16 -4.55 10.44
C ASN A 26 -11.16 -3.48 9.98
N ARG A 27 -11.67 -2.42 9.33
CA ARG A 27 -10.86 -1.35 8.73
C ARG A 27 -9.85 -0.74 9.69
N ASN A 28 -10.22 -0.47 10.94
CA ASN A 28 -9.32 0.17 11.90
C ASN A 28 -8.19 -0.76 12.31
N ARG A 29 -8.46 -2.06 12.47
CA ARG A 29 -7.41 -3.05 12.76
C ARG A 29 -6.48 -3.22 11.57
N PHE A 30 -7.03 -3.25 10.36
CA PHE A 30 -6.23 -3.31 9.13
C PHE A 30 -5.30 -2.10 9.00
N LEU A 31 -5.81 -0.89 9.25
CA LEU A 31 -5.00 0.35 9.23
C LEU A 31 -3.91 0.34 10.30
N GLN A 32 -4.16 -0.22 11.48
CA GLN A 32 -3.12 -0.38 12.51
C GLN A 32 -1.99 -1.30 12.01
N LEU A 33 -2.33 -2.42 11.37
CA LEU A 33 -1.34 -3.33 10.78
C LEU A 33 -0.54 -2.65 9.66
N ALA A 34 -1.22 -1.90 8.79
CA ALA A 34 -0.56 -1.16 7.72
C ALA A 34 0.45 -0.13 8.26
N ARG A 35 0.07 0.64 9.28
CA ARG A 35 0.95 1.60 9.96
C ARG A 35 2.13 0.94 10.67
N LEU A 36 1.92 -0.25 11.26
CA LEU A 36 3.03 -1.01 11.81
C LEU A 36 4.01 -1.42 10.71
N GLY A 37 3.50 -1.89 9.57
CA GLY A 37 4.33 -2.25 8.42
C GLY A 37 5.12 -1.08 7.81
N GLU A 38 4.57 0.13 7.87
CA GLU A 38 5.23 1.36 7.39
C GLU A 38 6.48 1.74 8.20
N ASN A 39 6.57 1.30 9.47
CA ASN A 39 7.72 1.60 10.35
C ASN A 39 8.91 0.65 10.16
N TYR A 40 8.84 -0.30 9.23
CA TYR A 40 9.85 -1.34 9.03
C TYR A 40 10.43 -1.29 7.62
N ASP A 41 11.75 -1.42 7.53
CA ASP A 41 12.43 -1.53 6.24
C ASP A 41 12.48 -2.99 5.76
N ALA A 42 12.85 -3.19 4.49
CA ALA A 42 12.98 -4.53 3.89
C ALA A 42 13.90 -5.47 4.71
N TYR A 43 14.94 -4.90 5.34
CA TYR A 43 15.84 -5.62 6.24
C TYR A 43 15.12 -6.12 7.50
N ASP A 44 14.29 -5.30 8.14
CA ASP A 44 13.53 -5.69 9.33
C ASP A 44 12.53 -6.80 9.00
N PHE A 45 11.80 -6.66 7.90
CA PHE A 45 10.89 -7.69 7.40
C PHE A 45 11.60 -9.02 7.17
N SER A 46 12.86 -9.02 6.74
CA SER A 46 13.64 -10.25 6.51
C SER A 46 13.88 -11.10 7.75
N ARG A 47 13.80 -10.47 8.94
CA ARG A 47 14.03 -11.12 10.23
C ARG A 47 12.74 -11.62 10.89
N PHE A 48 11.57 -11.32 10.32
CA PHE A 48 10.29 -11.72 10.89
C PHE A 48 9.90 -13.12 10.44
N GLU A 49 9.18 -13.82 11.33
CA GLU A 49 8.46 -15.05 10.99
C GLU A 49 7.53 -14.83 9.81
N LEU A 50 7.38 -15.88 9.00
CA LEU A 50 6.74 -15.84 7.68
C LEU A 50 5.33 -15.21 7.75
N GLU A 51 4.50 -15.66 8.70
CA GLU A 51 3.13 -15.19 8.89
C GLU A 51 3.09 -13.70 9.24
N LYS A 52 3.90 -13.28 10.22
CA LYS A 52 3.98 -11.87 10.65
C LYS A 52 4.47 -10.99 9.50
N ARG A 53 5.51 -11.44 8.81
CA ARG A 53 6.12 -10.73 7.69
C ARG A 53 5.10 -10.43 6.60
N TYR A 54 4.44 -11.48 6.09
CA TYR A 54 3.49 -11.31 5.00
C TYR A 54 2.21 -10.59 5.43
N SER A 55 1.74 -10.79 6.66
CA SER A 55 0.56 -10.08 7.17
C SER A 55 0.77 -8.56 7.21
N LEU A 56 1.92 -8.12 7.76
CA LEU A 56 2.26 -6.71 7.82
C LEU A 56 2.57 -6.13 6.44
N LEU A 57 3.29 -6.87 5.60
CA LEU A 57 3.66 -6.43 4.26
C LEU A 57 2.44 -6.25 3.36
N ILE A 58 1.52 -7.21 3.35
CA ILE A 58 0.27 -7.11 2.57
C ILE A 58 -0.58 -5.95 3.08
N ALA A 59 -0.72 -5.79 4.40
CA ALA A 59 -1.49 -4.69 4.97
C ALA A 59 -0.91 -3.33 4.56
N PHE A 60 0.41 -3.17 4.65
CA PHE A 60 1.11 -1.97 4.21
C PHE A 60 0.93 -1.72 2.71
N LEU A 61 1.21 -2.70 1.86
CA LEU A 61 1.18 -2.54 0.40
C LEU A 61 -0.22 -2.21 -0.13
N VAL A 62 -1.25 -2.89 0.37
CA VAL A 62 -2.64 -2.64 -0.04
C VAL A 62 -3.08 -1.23 0.40
N ASN A 63 -2.76 -0.82 1.63
CA ASN A 63 -3.06 0.53 2.10
C ASN A 63 -2.30 1.60 1.31
N HIS A 64 -1.01 1.37 1.04
CA HIS A 64 -0.17 2.29 0.28
C HIS A 64 -0.62 2.41 -1.18
N HIS A 65 -1.11 1.32 -1.78
CA HIS A 65 -1.71 1.36 -3.12
C HIS A 65 -2.91 2.31 -3.18
N GLN A 66 -3.83 2.19 -2.22
CA GLN A 66 -5.01 3.07 -2.13
C GLN A 66 -4.59 4.54 -1.98
N TYR A 67 -3.65 4.81 -1.08
CA TYR A 67 -3.10 6.16 -0.89
C TYR A 67 -2.50 6.74 -2.18
N LEU A 68 -1.75 5.93 -2.95
CA LEU A 68 -1.16 6.39 -4.21
C LEU A 68 -2.21 6.66 -5.29
N ILE A 69 -3.30 5.88 -5.33
CA ILE A 69 -4.44 6.15 -6.22
C ILE A 69 -5.09 7.48 -5.83
N ASP A 70 -5.36 7.70 -4.53
CA ASP A 70 -5.96 8.95 -4.04
C ASP A 70 -5.09 10.16 -4.40
N GLN A 71 -3.77 10.06 -4.21
CA GLN A 71 -2.81 11.08 -4.62
C GLN A 71 -2.79 11.32 -6.13
N LEU A 72 -2.94 10.27 -6.94
CA LEU A 72 -2.97 10.39 -8.39
C LEU A 72 -4.25 11.12 -8.85
N ILE A 73 -5.40 10.81 -8.26
CA ILE A 73 -6.67 11.52 -8.50
C ILE A 73 -6.52 12.99 -8.10
N GLU A 74 -6.00 13.29 -6.91
CA GLU A 74 -5.83 14.67 -6.43
C GLU A 74 -4.92 15.50 -7.35
N ILE A 75 -3.81 14.92 -7.83
CA ILE A 75 -2.92 15.62 -8.76
C ILE A 75 -3.58 15.79 -10.13
N ASN A 76 -4.31 14.78 -10.61
CA ASN A 76 -5.03 14.88 -11.88
C ASN A 76 -6.09 15.99 -11.84
N ASP A 77 -6.86 16.06 -10.75
CA ASP A 77 -7.87 17.11 -10.55
C ASP A 77 -7.25 18.51 -10.51
N ARG A 78 -6.07 18.66 -9.88
CA ARG A 78 -5.33 19.94 -9.86
C ARG A 78 -4.74 20.34 -11.22
N ILE A 79 -4.46 19.40 -12.11
CA ILE A 79 -3.91 19.67 -13.46
C ILE A 79 -5.04 19.99 -14.45
N LEU A 80 -6.22 19.38 -14.27
CA LEU A 80 -7.40 19.60 -15.12
C LEU A 80 -8.24 20.81 -14.71
N ALA A 81 -8.04 21.36 -13.50
CA ALA A 81 -8.62 22.61 -13.02
C ALA A 81 -7.83 23.84 -13.50
#